data_AF-A0A2V9QMT3-F1
#
_entry.id   AF-A0A2V9QMT3-F1
#
_cell.length_a   1.000
_cell.length_b   1.000
_cell.length_c   1.000
_cell.angle_alpha   90.00
_cell.angle_beta   90.00
_cell.angle_gamma   90.00
#
_symmetry.space_group_name_H-M   'P 1'
#
loop_
_entity.id
_entity.type
_entity.pdbx_description
1 polymer ?
#
loop_
_entity_poly.entity_id
_entity_poly.type
_entity_poly.pdbx_seq_one_letter_code
_entity_poly.pdbx_strand_id
1 'polypeptide(L)'
;MFSRKIRVEYEQNGERHPCPLKWLDSFSMRSFTNASVFDDTLPVSDGVIEVGERVPLDQLKEAMEDWFRRKGYLGKDSALKVDE
;
A
#
# COMPACT_ATOMS: atom_id res chain seq x y z
N MET A 1 -6.77 15.57 7.49
CA MET A 1 -7.29 14.81 8.64
C MET A 1 -7.30 13.37 8.17
N PHE A 2 -6.35 12.58 8.67
CA PHE A 2 -6.25 11.15 8.37
C PHE A 2 -7.44 10.48 9.06
N SER A 3 -8.23 9.67 8.33
CA SER A 3 -9.51 9.18 8.87
C SER A 3 -9.83 7.74 8.53
N ARG A 4 -9.18 7.13 7.54
CA ARG A 4 -9.48 5.76 7.13
C ARG A 4 -8.28 4.87 7.40
N LYS A 5 -8.45 3.87 8.25
CA LYS A 5 -7.47 2.79 8.40
C LYS A 5 -7.80 1.78 7.32
N ILE A 6 -6.80 1.40 6.54
CA ILE A 6 -6.91 0.35 5.53
C ILE A 6 -5.94 -0.77 5.87
N ARG A 7 -6.35 -1.98 5.54
CA ARG A 7 -5.51 -3.17 5.59
C ARG A 7 -4.90 -3.42 4.23
N VAL A 8 -3.60 -3.63 4.20
CA VAL A 8 -2.82 -3.92 3.01
C VAL A 8 -2.18 -5.28 3.18
N GLU A 9 -2.67 -6.24 2.41
CA GLU A 9 -2.21 -7.61 2.41
C GLU A 9 -1.74 -7.97 1.00
N TYR A 10 -0.77 -8.87 0.91
CA TYR A 10 -0.35 -9.43 -0.36
C TYR A 10 -0.58 -10.93 -0.36
N GLU A 11 -1.03 -11.45 -1.49
CA GLU A 11 -1.18 -12.88 -1.68
C GLU A 11 0.10 -13.43 -2.34
N GLN A 12 0.70 -14.44 -1.73
CA GLN A 12 1.87 -15.12 -2.25
C GLN A 12 1.67 -16.63 -2.07
N ASN A 13 1.73 -17.39 -3.16
CA ASN A 13 1.53 -18.84 -3.16
C ASN A 13 0.18 -19.30 -2.53
N GLY A 14 -0.87 -18.48 -2.65
CA GLY A 14 -2.19 -18.76 -2.06
C GLY A 14 -2.30 -18.44 -0.56
N GLU A 15 -1.24 -17.90 0.05
CA GLU A 15 -1.24 -17.42 1.43
C GLU A 15 -1.30 -15.89 1.44
N ARG A 16 -2.16 -15.34 2.31
CA ARG A 16 -2.26 -13.90 2.51
C ARG A 16 -1.35 -13.48 3.63
N HIS A 17 -0.47 -12.54 3.33
CA HIS A 17 0.48 -12.00 4.28
C HIS A 17 0.26 -10.49 4.46
N PRO A 18 0.31 -9.99 5.70
CA PRO A 18 0.29 -8.56 5.94
C PRO A 18 1.55 -7.92 5.34
N CYS A 19 1.40 -6.83 4.59
CA CYS A 19 2.55 -6.14 4.01
C CYS A 19 3.43 -5.57 5.14
N PRO A 20 4.72 -5.91 5.20
CA PRO A 20 5.57 -5.48 6.31
C PRO A 20 5.67 -3.94 6.35
N LEU A 21 5.72 -3.38 7.56
CA LEU A 21 5.75 -1.93 7.79
C LEU A 21 6.86 -1.26 6.98
N LYS A 22 8.01 -1.92 6.83
CA LYS A 22 9.15 -1.43 6.04
C LYS A 22 8.81 -1.21 4.55
N TRP A 23 7.95 -2.03 3.96
CA TRP A 23 7.52 -1.84 2.56
C TRP A 23 6.59 -0.65 2.43
N LEU A 24 5.67 -0.49 3.41
CA LEU A 24 4.72 0.61 3.48
C LEU A 24 5.45 1.95 3.73
N ASP A 25 6.42 1.95 4.64
CA ASP A 25 7.34 3.06 4.90
C ASP A 25 8.14 3.43 3.64
N SER A 26 8.71 2.44 2.95
CA SER A 26 9.45 2.66 1.70
C SER A 26 8.58 3.19 0.55
N PHE A 27 7.28 2.89 0.56
CA PHE A 27 6.31 3.46 -0.38
C PHE A 27 6.00 4.92 -0.02
N SER A 28 5.70 5.17 1.26
CA SER A 28 5.31 6.50 1.78
C SER A 28 6.44 7.52 1.69
N MET A 29 7.71 7.10 1.85
CA MET A 29 8.87 7.99 1.69
C MET A 29 9.10 8.49 0.25
N ARG A 30 8.45 7.90 -0.76
CA ARG A 30 8.73 8.24 -2.16
C ARG A 30 7.68 9.18 -2.72
N SER A 31 8.12 10.35 -3.17
CA SER A 31 7.32 11.33 -3.93
C SER A 31 6.96 10.87 -5.36
N PHE A 32 6.63 9.60 -5.58
CA PHE A 32 6.63 9.00 -6.92
C PHE A 32 5.33 9.16 -7.69
N THR A 33 4.19 9.30 -7.03
CA THR A 33 2.89 9.22 -7.72
C THR A 33 2.45 10.51 -8.40
N ASN A 34 3.25 11.60 -8.37
CA ASN A 34 2.89 12.93 -8.89
C ASN A 34 1.51 13.44 -8.42
N ALA A 35 0.97 12.77 -7.41
CA ALA A 35 -0.36 12.91 -6.89
C ALA A 35 -0.17 13.09 -5.40
N SER A 36 -0.09 14.35 -5.00
CA SER A 36 0.03 14.79 -3.60
C SER A 36 -1.06 14.23 -2.69
N VAL A 37 -2.10 13.59 -3.27
CA VAL A 37 -3.13 12.86 -2.53
C VAL A 37 -2.55 11.68 -1.75
N PHE A 38 -1.55 10.97 -2.28
CA PHE A 38 -0.96 9.82 -1.58
C PHE A 38 0.08 10.22 -0.52
N ASP A 39 0.40 11.51 -0.43
CA ASP A 39 1.22 12.05 0.66
C ASP A 39 0.47 11.96 2.00
N ASP A 40 -0.87 11.99 1.95
CA ASP A 40 -1.75 11.77 3.11
C ASP A 40 -1.92 10.26 3.40
N THR A 41 -0.83 9.48 3.31
CA THR A 41 -0.78 8.06 3.72
C THR A 41 0.29 7.87 4.79
N LEU A 42 -0.09 7.23 5.90
CA LEU A 42 0.76 7.03 7.06
C LEU A 42 0.75 5.55 7.46
N PRO A 43 1.88 4.84 7.33
CA PRO A 43 1.97 3.45 7.72
C PRO A 43 2.01 3.33 9.25
N VAL A 44 1.09 2.55 9.83
CA VAL A 44 0.93 2.44 11.29
C VAL A 44 1.57 1.18 11.83
N SER A 45 1.36 0.05 11.14
CA SER A 45 1.83 -1.28 11.54
C SER A 45 1.89 -2.20 10.32
N ASP A 46 2.41 -3.41 10.50
CA ASP A 46 2.43 -4.41 9.43
C ASP A 46 1.02 -4.67 8.88
N GLY A 47 0.86 -4.41 7.60
CA GLY A 47 -0.39 -4.53 6.85
C GLY A 47 -1.43 -3.47 7.18
N VAL A 48 -1.07 -2.37 7.86
CA VAL A 48 -2.03 -1.31 8.22
C VAL A 48 -1.48 0.07 7.84
N ILE A 49 -2.26 0.80 7.05
CA ILE A 49 -1.99 2.19 6.67
C ILE A 49 -3.18 3.06 7.05
N GLU A 50 -2.92 4.25 7.57
CA GLU A 50 -3.90 5.33 7.67
C GLU A 50 -3.84 6.21 6.44
N VAL A 51 -4.99 6.40 5.77
CA VAL A 51 -5.11 7.24 4.58
C VAL A 51 -6.11 8.37 4.82
N GLY A 52 -5.85 9.50 4.17
CA GLY A 52 -6.78 10.61 4.10
C GLY A 52 -8.09 10.24 3.42
N GLU A 53 -9.18 10.93 3.78
CA GLU A 53 -10.49 10.73 3.15
C GLU A 53 -10.48 10.99 1.64
N ARG A 54 -9.53 11.81 1.17
CA ARG A 54 -9.37 12.17 -0.24
C ARG A 54 -8.60 11.12 -1.04
N VAL A 55 -8.03 10.11 -0.38
CA VAL A 55 -7.20 9.09 -1.02
C VAL A 55 -8.08 8.05 -1.73
N PRO A 56 -8.00 7.95 -3.07
CA PRO A 56 -8.72 6.92 -3.81
C PRO A 56 -8.06 5.56 -3.59
N LEU A 57 -8.76 4.63 -2.92
CA LEU A 57 -8.24 3.30 -2.58
C LEU A 57 -7.89 2.46 -3.81
N ASP A 58 -8.69 2.52 -4.87
CA ASP A 58 -8.41 1.82 -6.13
C ASP A 58 -7.06 2.25 -6.74
N GLN A 59 -6.83 3.55 -6.87
CA GLN A 59 -5.56 4.05 -7.42
C GLN A 59 -4.39 3.81 -6.47
N LEU A 60 -4.61 3.91 -5.15
CA LEU A 60 -3.60 3.59 -4.15
C LEU A 60 -3.17 2.13 -4.30
N LYS A 61 -4.13 1.20 -4.40
CA LYS A 61 -3.87 -0.23 -4.60
C LYS A 61 -3.05 -0.47 -5.87
N GLU A 62 -3.46 0.09 -7.01
CA GLU A 62 -2.74 -0.06 -8.27
C GLU A 62 -1.31 0.49 -8.19
N ALA A 63 -1.14 1.68 -7.60
CA ALA A 63 0.17 2.30 -7.43
C ALA A 63 1.10 1.51 -6.49
N MET A 64 0.56 1.02 -5.38
CA MET A 64 1.30 0.17 -4.43
C MET A 64 1.69 -1.17 -5.09
N GLU A 65 0.79 -1.78 -5.86
CA GLU A 65 1.06 -3.04 -6.54
C GLU A 65 2.18 -2.88 -7.59
N ASP A 66 2.10 -1.87 -8.46
CA ASP A 66 3.15 -1.55 -9.43
C ASP A 66 4.49 -1.28 -8.73
N TRP A 67 4.46 -0.53 -7.62
CA TRP A 67 5.65 -0.24 -6.83
C TRP A 67 6.30 -1.48 -6.24
N PHE A 68 5.52 -2.35 -5.61
CA PHE A 68 6.02 -3.57 -5.00
C PHE A 68 6.55 -4.53 -6.06
N ARG A 69 5.93 -4.60 -7.23
CA ARG A 69 6.47 -5.35 -8.39
C ARG A 69 7.80 -4.76 -8.86
N ARG A 70 7.92 -3.43 -9.01
CA ARG A 70 9.19 -2.78 -9.40
C ARG A 70 10.31 -2.99 -8.39
N LYS A 71 9.98 -3.04 -7.09
CA LYS A 71 10.93 -3.32 -6.02
C LYS A 71 11.27 -4.81 -5.88
N GLY A 72 10.52 -5.70 -6.52
CA GLY A 72 10.66 -7.15 -6.38
C GLY A 72 10.11 -7.70 -5.05
N TYR A 73 9.28 -6.92 -4.35
CA TYR A 73 8.58 -7.34 -3.14
C TYR A 73 7.40 -8.25 -3.45
N LEU A 74 6.66 -7.91 -4.52
CA LEU A 74 5.53 -8.69 -5.00
C LEU A 74 5.94 -9.52 -6.22
N GLY A 75 5.67 -10.83 -6.16
CA GLY A 75 5.89 -11.73 -7.29
C GLY A 75 4.96 -11.43 -8.47
N LYS A 76 5.29 -11.95 -9.66
CA LYS A 76 4.41 -11.80 -10.84
C LYS A 76 3.02 -12.43 -10.63
N ASP A 77 2.97 -13.52 -9.88
CA ASP A 77 1.75 -14.27 -9.53
C ASP A 77 1.06 -13.76 -8.27
N SER A 78 1.69 -12.80 -7.58
CA SER A 78 1.16 -12.22 -6.35
C SER A 78 0.28 -11.02 -6.64
N ALA A 79 -0.78 -10.86 -5.86
CA ALA A 79 -1.73 -9.76 -5.95
C ALA A 79 -1.76 -8.96 -4.65
N LEU A 80 -1.89 -7.64 -4.76
CA LEU A 80 -2.11 -6.79 -3.60
C LEU A 80 -3.61 -6.71 -3.28
N LYS A 81 -3.94 -6.73 -2.00
CA LYS A 81 -5.30 -6.57 -1.50
C LYS A 81 -5.32 -5.41 -0.51
N VAL A 82 -6.25 -4.48 -0.76
CA VAL A 82 -6.48 -3.32 0.08
C VAL A 82 -7.93 -3.36 0.50
N ASP A 83 -8.18 -3.27 1.81
CA ASP A 83 -9.49 -3.37 2.46
C ASP A 83 -9.64 -2.23 3.49
N GLU A 84 -10.85 -1.70 3.71
CA GLU A 84 -11.10 -0.63 4.72
C GLU A 84 -11.58 -1.18 6.08
#